data_AF-A0A9J9Q9V5-F1
#
_entry.id   AF-A0A9J9Q9V5-F1
#
_cell.length_a   1.000
_cell.length_b   1.000
_cell.length_c   1.000
_cell.angle_alpha   90.00
_cell.angle_beta   90.00
_cell.angle_gamma   90.00
#
_symmetry.space_group_name_H-M   'P 1'
#
loop_
_entity.id
_entity.type
_entity.pdbx_description
1 polymer ?
#
loop_
_entity_poly.entity_id
_entity_poly.type
_entity_poly.pdbx_seq_one_letter_code
_entity_poly.pdbx_strand_id
1 'polypeptide(L)'
;MLTHLLARLGKVVLKEKRPGLGKLEADFLQAMHARRVRLLILEEFHNAILKGTPQLRGQAARLLKNIWNMAPEDSSLGWSKPAPGRDDWRVIIVVSGTEELLPVFDKDAELSSRFSTIVRAPQLGFTPPAAFKEFRGVLKQMVAHEELTGWLVANDNDLAARIMLACNGHLRLLEKLLQRTATLWNKAGKNRDLPPLALLAQAFPAINSSGATNPFELAPEELQNRVASALRQSNNQHKDWS
;
A
#
# COMPACT_ATOMS: atom_id res chain seq x y z
N MET A 1 1.35 19.62 3.03
CA MET A 1 0.63 18.49 3.69
C MET A 1 -0.65 18.96 4.38
N LEU A 2 -0.57 19.76 5.45
CA LEU A 2 -1.74 20.19 6.24
C LEU A 2 -2.83 20.91 5.42
N THR A 3 -2.46 21.76 4.47
CA THR A 3 -3.41 22.40 3.55
C THR A 3 -4.18 21.40 2.67
N HIS A 4 -3.55 20.33 2.21
CA HIS A 4 -4.23 19.25 1.48
C HIS A 4 -5.16 18.44 2.39
N LEU A 5 -4.74 18.16 3.63
CA LEU A 5 -5.54 17.44 4.61
C LEU A 5 -6.79 18.25 5.03
N LEU A 6 -6.64 19.56 5.23
CA LEU A 6 -7.74 20.48 5.52
C LEU A 6 -8.80 20.49 4.41
N ALA A 7 -8.35 20.52 3.14
CA ALA A 7 -9.25 20.45 2.00
C ALA A 7 -10.04 19.12 1.97
N ARG A 8 -9.39 17.99 2.29
CA ARG A 8 -10.05 16.68 2.40
C ARG A 8 -11.07 16.60 3.54
N LEU A 9 -10.90 17.38 4.61
CA LEU A 9 -11.85 17.51 5.71
C LEU A 9 -12.99 18.51 5.44
N GLY A 10 -12.99 19.12 4.24
CA GLY A 10 -14.00 20.09 3.81
C GLY A 10 -13.79 21.49 4.38
N LYS A 11 -12.61 21.82 4.92
CA LYS A 11 -12.26 23.21 5.24
C LYS A 11 -11.71 23.89 3.99
N VAL A 12 -12.35 25.00 3.59
CA VAL A 12 -11.84 25.88 2.54
C VAL A 12 -10.60 26.58 3.09
N VAL A 13 -9.42 26.17 2.63
CA VAL A 13 -8.19 26.91 2.90
C VAL A 13 -8.20 28.14 1.99
N LEU A 14 -8.63 29.28 2.54
CA LEU A 14 -8.52 30.56 1.85
C LEU A 14 -7.06 30.77 1.45
N LYS A 15 -6.83 31.25 0.22
CA LYS A 15 -5.49 31.54 -0.35
C LYS A 15 -4.82 32.70 0.40
N GLU A 16 -4.60 32.59 1.70
CA GLU A 16 -3.62 33.42 2.39
C GLU A 16 -2.24 33.08 1.82
N LYS A 17 -1.42 34.10 1.54
CA LYS A 17 -0.15 33.97 0.80
C LYS A 17 0.91 33.08 1.46
N ARG A 18 0.69 32.59 2.69
CA ARG A 18 1.35 31.49 3.40
C ARG A 18 0.85 31.52 4.85
N PRO A 19 -0.22 30.80 5.21
CA PRO A 19 -0.62 30.71 6.61
C PRO A 19 0.51 30.07 7.44
N GLY A 20 0.73 30.59 8.65
CA GLY A 20 1.72 30.06 9.57
C GLY A 20 1.42 28.61 9.97
N LEU A 21 2.46 27.81 10.21
CA LEU A 21 2.35 26.37 10.47
C LEU A 21 1.42 26.07 11.66
N GLY A 22 1.57 26.82 12.77
CA GLY A 22 0.73 26.64 13.96
C GLY A 22 -0.76 26.92 13.73
N LYS A 23 -1.10 27.90 12.88
CA LYS A 23 -2.49 28.18 12.47
C LYS A 23 -3.07 27.02 11.65
N LEU A 24 -2.30 26.52 10.69
CA LEU A 24 -2.71 25.36 9.88
C LEU A 24 -2.93 24.10 10.73
N GLU A 25 -2.09 23.90 11.74
CA GLU A 25 -2.19 22.77 12.65
C GLU A 25 -3.41 22.88 13.57
N ALA A 26 -3.65 24.05 14.18
CA ALA A 26 -4.85 24.28 14.98
C ALA A 26 -6.13 24.10 14.13
N ASP A 27 -6.14 24.63 12.90
CA ASP A 27 -7.25 24.45 11.97
C ASP A 27 -7.48 22.97 11.64
N PHE A 28 -6.40 22.21 11.49
CA PHE A 28 -6.45 20.78 11.18
C PHE A 28 -7.00 19.98 12.35
N LEU A 29 -6.51 20.21 13.57
CA LEU A 29 -7.02 19.55 14.78
C LEU A 29 -8.50 19.87 15.00
N GLN A 30 -8.92 21.12 14.81
CA GLN A 30 -10.32 21.51 14.90
C GLN A 30 -11.18 20.81 13.84
N ALA A 31 -10.69 20.71 12.60
CA ALA A 31 -11.38 20.03 11.52
C ALA A 31 -11.49 18.51 11.78
N MET A 32 -10.43 17.88 12.26
CA MET A 32 -10.50 16.49 12.74
C MET A 32 -11.58 16.38 13.81
N HIS A 33 -11.57 17.28 14.80
CA HIS A 33 -12.51 17.31 15.92
C HIS A 33 -13.96 17.33 15.46
N ALA A 34 -14.30 18.33 14.64
CA ALA A 34 -15.65 18.51 14.11
C ALA A 34 -16.14 17.31 13.28
N ARG A 35 -15.21 16.58 12.64
CA ARG A 35 -15.52 15.43 11.77
C ARG A 35 -15.47 14.09 12.50
N ARG A 36 -15.13 14.05 13.79
CA ARG A 36 -15.02 12.81 14.58
C ARG A 36 -14.12 11.74 13.92
N VAL A 37 -13.04 12.16 13.27
CA VAL A 37 -12.02 11.29 12.63
C VAL A 37 -11.41 10.25 13.58
N ARG A 38 -11.76 8.98 13.46
CA ARG A 38 -11.22 7.90 14.31
C ARG A 38 -9.95 7.24 13.77
N LEU A 39 -9.71 7.37 12.47
CA LEU A 39 -8.58 6.76 11.78
C LEU A 39 -7.94 7.80 10.86
N LEU A 40 -6.64 7.99 11.00
CA LEU A 40 -5.83 8.82 10.14
C LEU A 40 -4.75 7.95 9.50
N ILE A 41 -4.80 7.79 8.18
CA ILE A 41 -3.78 7.09 7.41
C ILE A 41 -2.92 8.13 6.70
N LEU A 42 -1.62 8.08 6.96
CA LEU A 42 -0.60 8.93 6.34
C LEU A 42 0.21 8.07 5.38
N GLU A 43 -0.20 8.05 4.10
CA GLU A 43 0.48 7.30 3.04
C GLU A 43 1.76 7.99 2.57
N GLU A 44 2.74 7.18 2.17
CA GLU A 44 4.04 7.61 1.66
C GLU A 44 4.76 8.63 2.57
N PHE A 45 4.65 8.50 3.89
CA PHE A 45 5.17 9.50 4.84
C PHE A 45 6.69 9.66 4.77
N HIS A 46 7.40 8.61 4.32
CA HIS A 46 8.83 8.64 4.02
C HIS A 46 9.20 9.78 3.05
N ASN A 47 8.36 10.09 2.05
CA ASN A 47 8.60 11.19 1.11
C ASN A 47 8.62 12.56 1.81
N ALA A 48 7.79 12.75 2.84
CA ALA A 48 7.73 13.99 3.61
C ALA A 48 8.90 14.13 4.58
N ILE A 49 9.34 13.01 5.17
CA ILE A 49 10.43 12.96 6.15
C ILE A 49 11.82 13.04 5.48
N LEU A 50 12.06 12.25 4.44
CA LEU A 50 13.39 12.06 3.85
C LEU A 50 13.79 13.22 2.94
N LYS A 51 12.83 13.90 2.30
CA LYS A 51 13.08 15.12 1.52
C LYS A 51 13.30 16.36 2.41
N GLY A 52 13.10 16.24 3.73
CA GLY A 52 13.16 17.36 4.67
C GLY A 52 14.53 17.55 5.35
N THR A 53 14.86 18.80 5.66
CA THR A 53 15.96 19.14 6.58
C THR A 53 15.71 18.57 7.98
N PRO A 54 16.72 18.46 8.85
CA PRO A 54 16.53 18.02 10.23
C PRO A 54 15.41 18.76 10.98
N GLN A 55 15.21 20.07 10.70
CA GLN A 55 14.10 20.83 11.28
C GLN A 55 12.71 20.31 10.86
N LEU A 56 12.54 19.90 9.59
CA LEU A 56 11.27 19.36 9.10
C LEU A 56 10.93 18.01 9.74
N ARG A 57 11.94 17.20 10.09
CA ARG A 57 11.73 15.95 10.84
C ARG A 57 11.21 16.22 12.25
N GLY A 58 11.82 17.18 12.96
CA GLY A 58 11.33 17.61 14.28
C GLY A 58 9.92 18.20 14.23
N GLN A 59 9.58 18.94 13.18
CA GLN A 59 8.22 19.47 12.97
C GLN A 59 7.21 18.36 12.67
N ALA A 60 7.57 17.36 11.86
CA ALA A 60 6.70 16.22 11.57
C ALA A 60 6.44 15.37 12.83
N ALA A 61 7.48 15.12 13.63
CA ALA A 61 7.35 14.42 14.91
C ALA A 61 6.43 15.18 15.89
N ARG A 62 6.63 16.50 16.01
CA ARG A 62 5.79 17.39 16.82
C ARG A 62 4.33 17.37 16.35
N LEU A 63 4.10 17.43 15.04
CA LEU A 63 2.75 17.37 14.47
C LEU A 63 2.06 16.03 14.79
N LEU A 64 2.71 14.89 14.55
CA LEU A 64 2.14 13.56 14.84
C LEU A 64 1.72 13.43 16.32
N LYS A 65 2.55 13.98 17.20
CA LYS A 65 2.28 14.02 18.64
C LYS A 65 1.10 14.92 18.98
N ASN A 66 1.02 16.11 18.40
CA ASN A 66 -0.09 17.03 18.64
C ASN A 66 -1.41 16.45 18.13
N ILE A 67 -1.38 15.72 17.01
CA ILE A 67 -2.51 14.94 16.50
C ILE A 67 -2.90 13.84 17.49
N TRP A 68 -1.94 13.05 17.98
CA TRP A 68 -2.22 11.99 18.94
C TRP A 68 -2.85 12.52 20.24
N ASN A 69 -2.31 13.62 20.75
CA ASN A 69 -2.79 14.27 21.97
C ASN A 69 -4.07 15.08 21.72
N MET A 70 -4.45 15.33 20.45
CA MET A 70 -5.51 16.25 20.06
C MET A 70 -5.37 17.61 20.75
N ALA A 71 -4.12 18.09 20.89
CA ALA A 71 -3.78 19.31 21.61
C ALA A 71 -3.04 20.26 20.66
N PRO A 72 -3.49 21.53 20.51
CA PRO A 72 -2.73 22.52 19.75
C PRO A 72 -1.40 22.86 20.45
N GLU A 73 -0.45 23.38 19.68
CA GLU A 73 0.94 23.67 20.11
C GLU A 73 1.03 24.54 21.38
N ASP A 74 0.00 25.37 21.63
CA ASP A 74 -0.03 26.36 22.74
C ASP A 74 -0.72 25.85 24.03
N SER A 75 -1.11 24.58 24.08
CA SER A 75 -1.76 24.00 25.26
C SER A 75 -0.74 23.74 26.39
N SER A 76 -0.78 24.58 27.43
CA SER A 76 -0.03 24.40 28.69
C SER A 76 -0.50 23.21 29.52
N LEU A 77 -1.63 22.59 29.16
CA LEU A 77 -2.05 21.31 29.70
C LEU A 77 -1.12 20.24 29.13
N GLY A 78 -0.11 19.93 29.94
CA GLY A 78 1.03 19.10 29.60
C GLY A 78 0.68 17.74 29.01
N TRP A 79 1.72 17.13 28.47
CA TRP A 79 1.73 15.90 27.68
C TRP A 79 1.14 14.65 28.36
N SER A 80 0.67 14.78 29.60
CA SER A 80 0.19 13.72 30.48
C SER A 80 -1.31 13.77 30.79
N LYS A 81 -2.02 14.86 30.46
CA LYS A 81 -3.44 14.99 30.79
C LYS A 81 -4.28 15.25 29.54
N PRO A 82 -5.17 14.31 29.13
CA PRO A 82 -6.16 14.61 28.11
C PRO A 82 -7.01 15.81 28.55
N ALA A 83 -7.39 16.67 27.60
CA ALA A 83 -8.21 17.84 27.88
C ALA A 83 -9.52 17.44 28.62
N PRO A 84 -9.95 18.19 29.65
CA PRO A 84 -11.22 17.93 30.32
C PRO A 84 -12.37 18.13 29.33
N GLY A 85 -13.29 17.16 29.23
CA GLY A 85 -14.35 17.14 28.22
C GLY A 85 -14.01 16.34 26.96
N ARG A 86 -12.89 15.60 26.95
CA ARG A 86 -12.62 14.56 25.96
C ARG A 86 -13.67 13.46 26.10
N ASP A 87 -14.79 13.58 25.37
CA ASP A 87 -15.48 12.40 24.86
C ASP A 87 -14.39 11.46 24.36
N ASP A 88 -14.40 10.20 24.81
CA ASP A 88 -13.27 9.25 24.80
C ASP A 88 -12.85 8.83 23.38
N TRP A 89 -12.46 9.80 22.59
CA TRP A 89 -12.30 9.72 21.16
C TRP A 89 -10.81 9.73 20.88
N ARG A 90 -10.31 8.50 20.72
CA ARG A 90 -8.93 8.20 20.36
C ARG A 90 -8.84 8.12 18.84
N VAL A 91 -7.81 8.74 18.29
CA VAL A 91 -7.47 8.65 16.87
C VAL A 91 -6.42 7.56 16.72
N ILE A 92 -6.69 6.58 15.87
CA ILE A 92 -5.67 5.62 15.43
C ILE A 92 -4.91 6.27 14.28
N ILE A 93 -3.58 6.37 14.41
CA ILE A 93 -2.71 6.92 13.37
C ILE A 93 -1.94 5.76 12.74
N VAL A 94 -2.12 5.56 11.43
CA VAL A 94 -1.36 4.60 10.64
C VAL A 94 -0.43 5.38 9.73
N VAL A 95 0.86 5.11 9.84
CA VAL A 95 1.88 5.68 8.96
C VAL A 95 2.33 4.60 8.01
N SER A 96 2.25 4.86 6.70
CA SER A 96 2.65 3.94 5.65
C SER A 96 3.85 4.51 4.88
N GLY A 97 4.78 3.63 4.51
CA GLY A 97 5.98 4.01 3.77
C GLY A 97 6.91 2.83 3.50
N THR A 98 8.09 3.14 2.96
CA THR A 98 9.19 2.19 2.76
C THR A 98 9.95 1.95 4.06
N GLU A 99 10.85 0.97 4.08
CA GLU A 99 11.68 0.65 5.26
C GLU A 99 12.58 1.80 5.72
N GLU A 100 12.86 2.76 4.83
CA GLU A 100 13.61 3.98 5.12
C GLU A 100 12.98 4.85 6.21
N LEU A 101 11.69 4.62 6.52
CA LEU A 101 10.97 5.29 7.60
C LEU A 101 11.46 4.84 8.98
N LEU A 102 11.81 3.56 9.15
CA LEU A 102 12.10 2.97 10.45
C LEU A 102 13.25 3.67 11.19
N PRO A 103 14.42 3.91 10.57
CA PRO A 103 15.52 4.58 11.25
C PRO A 103 15.20 6.00 11.71
N VAL A 104 14.19 6.65 11.13
CA VAL A 104 13.75 7.98 11.58
C VAL A 104 12.88 7.88 12.83
N PHE A 105 12.00 6.89 12.89
CA PHE A 105 11.16 6.63 14.05
C PHE A 105 11.99 6.11 15.23
N ASP A 106 13.00 5.27 14.98
CA ASP A 106 13.86 4.71 16.02
C ASP A 106 14.79 5.75 16.66
N LYS A 107 15.15 6.81 15.92
CA LYS A 107 16.00 7.91 16.45
C LYS A 107 15.26 8.84 17.42
N ASP A 108 13.93 8.79 17.45
CA ASP A 108 13.10 9.64 18.29
C ASP A 108 12.39 8.76 19.34
N ALA A 109 12.74 8.95 20.62
CA ALA A 109 12.21 8.14 21.72
C ALA A 109 10.68 8.25 21.88
N GLU A 110 10.08 9.37 21.48
CA GLU A 110 8.64 9.56 21.53
C GLU A 110 7.94 8.86 20.38
N LEU A 111 8.47 8.99 19.16
CA LEU A 111 7.90 8.29 18.00
C LEU A 111 7.99 6.78 18.15
N SER A 112 9.15 6.25 18.52
CA SER A 112 9.35 4.82 18.78
C SER A 112 8.42 4.28 19.88
N SER A 113 8.18 5.05 20.95
CA SER A 113 7.24 4.67 22.02
C SER A 113 5.78 4.62 21.54
N ARG A 114 5.38 5.56 20.67
CA ARG A 114 3.98 5.73 20.24
C ARG A 114 3.61 4.89 19.01
N PHE A 115 4.58 4.59 18.16
CA PHE A 115 4.45 3.73 16.99
C PHE A 115 5.16 2.39 17.21
N SER A 116 4.89 1.77 18.35
CA SER A 116 5.52 0.50 18.77
C SER A 116 5.07 -0.71 17.96
N THR A 117 3.92 -0.62 17.29
CA THR A 117 3.41 -1.69 16.42
C THR A 117 3.82 -1.45 14.99
N ILE A 118 4.70 -2.30 14.46
CA ILE A 118 5.15 -2.26 13.08
C ILE A 118 4.52 -3.44 12.34
N VAL A 119 3.73 -3.14 11.32
CA VAL A 119 3.18 -4.15 10.42
C VAL A 119 4.00 -4.15 9.15
N ARG A 120 4.75 -5.24 8.91
CA ARG A 120 5.46 -5.46 7.65
C ARG A 120 4.56 -6.26 6.71
N ALA A 121 4.35 -5.73 5.51
CA ALA A 121 3.63 -6.43 4.44
C ALA A 121 4.64 -6.86 3.37
N PRO A 122 5.22 -8.07 3.48
CA PRO A 122 6.17 -8.55 2.49
C PRO A 122 5.49 -8.70 1.13
N GLN A 123 6.27 -8.55 0.06
CA GLN A 123 5.79 -8.83 -1.27
C GLN A 123 5.39 -10.31 -1.37
N LEU A 124 4.24 -10.57 -1.99
CA LEU A 124 3.81 -11.93 -2.25
C LEU A 124 4.75 -12.58 -3.27
N GLY A 125 5.05 -13.86 -3.07
CA GLY A 125 5.98 -14.58 -3.92
C GLY A 125 5.78 -16.09 -3.84
N PHE A 126 6.69 -16.83 -4.46
CA PHE A 126 6.68 -18.30 -4.39
C PHE A 126 7.13 -18.84 -3.03
N THR A 127 7.90 -18.05 -2.27
CA THR A 127 8.34 -18.38 -0.92
C THR A 127 7.96 -17.28 0.07
N PRO A 128 7.63 -17.63 1.33
CA PRO A 128 7.34 -18.99 1.79
C PRO A 128 6.07 -19.56 1.11
N PRO A 129 5.81 -20.89 1.18
CA PRO A 129 4.59 -21.47 0.58
C PRO A 129 3.29 -20.80 1.03
N ALA A 130 3.27 -20.23 2.24
CA ALA A 130 2.16 -19.43 2.75
C ALA A 130 1.90 -18.17 1.89
N ALA A 131 2.94 -17.47 1.44
CA ALA A 131 2.81 -16.28 0.59
C ALA A 131 2.19 -16.63 -0.77
N PHE A 132 2.58 -17.76 -1.38
CA PHE A 132 1.95 -18.20 -2.63
C PHE A 132 0.49 -18.60 -2.44
N LYS A 133 0.15 -19.20 -1.29
CA LYS A 133 -1.24 -19.50 -0.91
C LYS A 133 -2.06 -18.23 -0.73
N GLU A 134 -1.51 -17.21 -0.08
CA GLU A 134 -2.13 -15.90 0.07
C GLU A 134 -2.35 -15.22 -1.28
N PHE A 135 -1.34 -15.25 -2.17
CA PHE A 135 -1.47 -14.77 -3.54
C PHE A 135 -2.63 -15.44 -4.29
N ARG A 136 -2.78 -16.76 -4.17
CA ARG A 136 -3.93 -17.46 -4.78
C ARG A 136 -5.26 -17.00 -4.20
N GLY A 137 -5.31 -16.71 -2.90
CA GLY A 137 -6.47 -16.09 -2.26
C GLY A 137 -6.81 -14.75 -2.88
N VAL A 138 -5.82 -13.88 -3.05
CA VAL A 138 -5.98 -12.56 -3.69
C VAL A 138 -6.40 -12.71 -5.16
N LEU A 139 -5.71 -13.57 -5.92
CA LEU A 139 -6.04 -13.87 -7.31
C LEU A 139 -7.50 -14.31 -7.46
N LYS A 140 -7.97 -15.22 -6.58
CA LYS A 140 -9.36 -15.67 -6.58
C LYS A 140 -10.34 -14.52 -6.38
N GLN A 141 -10.06 -13.61 -5.46
CA GLN A 141 -10.91 -12.45 -5.20
C GLN A 141 -10.93 -11.49 -6.39
N MET A 142 -9.77 -11.22 -7.00
CA MET A 142 -9.67 -10.31 -8.14
C MET A 142 -10.29 -10.90 -9.42
N VAL A 143 -10.11 -12.20 -9.66
CA VAL A 143 -10.80 -12.92 -10.74
C VAL A 143 -12.32 -12.85 -10.57
N ALA A 144 -12.83 -12.95 -9.34
CA ALA A 144 -14.26 -12.78 -9.07
C ALA A 144 -14.72 -11.34 -9.28
N HIS A 145 -13.92 -10.34 -8.87
CA HIS A 145 -14.22 -8.93 -9.06
C HIS A 145 -14.35 -8.54 -10.54
N GLU A 146 -13.49 -9.10 -11.39
CA GLU A 146 -13.49 -8.87 -12.84
C GLU A 146 -14.45 -9.82 -13.60
N GLU A 147 -15.31 -10.58 -12.89
CA GLU A 147 -16.28 -11.51 -13.45
C GLU A 147 -15.68 -12.64 -14.33
N LEU A 148 -14.46 -13.07 -14.00
CA LEU A 148 -13.70 -14.10 -14.75
C LEU A 148 -13.78 -15.50 -14.10
N THR A 149 -14.54 -15.70 -13.02
CA THR A 149 -14.57 -16.92 -12.18
C THR A 149 -14.97 -18.21 -12.90
N GLY A 150 -15.71 -18.13 -14.00
CA GLY A 150 -16.07 -19.29 -14.83
C GLY A 150 -15.02 -19.69 -15.86
N TRP A 151 -13.96 -18.90 -16.00
CA TRP A 151 -12.99 -19.03 -17.09
C TRP A 151 -11.54 -19.06 -16.59
N LEU A 152 -11.20 -18.28 -15.55
CA LEU A 152 -9.94 -18.40 -14.81
C LEU A 152 -10.14 -19.16 -13.50
N VAL A 153 -9.50 -20.33 -13.41
CA VAL A 153 -9.50 -21.12 -12.18
C VAL A 153 -8.29 -20.72 -11.34
N ALA A 154 -8.45 -19.77 -10.43
CA ALA A 154 -7.37 -19.30 -9.54
C ALA A 154 -6.74 -20.41 -8.67
N ASN A 155 -7.37 -21.58 -8.60
CA ASN A 155 -6.86 -22.75 -7.91
C ASN A 155 -5.96 -23.67 -8.76
N ASP A 156 -5.85 -23.41 -10.05
CA ASP A 156 -4.88 -24.09 -10.92
C ASP A 156 -3.47 -23.59 -10.57
N ASN A 157 -2.58 -24.53 -10.24
CA ASN A 157 -1.19 -24.25 -9.88
C ASN A 157 -0.42 -23.59 -11.03
N ASP A 158 -0.61 -24.07 -12.25
CA ASP A 158 0.14 -23.61 -13.42
C ASP A 158 -0.32 -22.21 -13.80
N LEU A 159 -1.63 -21.99 -13.82
CA LEU A 159 -2.20 -20.66 -14.06
C LEU A 159 -1.72 -19.66 -13.00
N ALA A 160 -1.84 -20.01 -11.71
CA ALA A 160 -1.42 -19.14 -10.62
C ALA A 160 0.09 -18.85 -10.68
N ALA A 161 0.92 -19.83 -11.03
CA ALA A 161 2.36 -19.65 -11.18
C ALA A 161 2.70 -18.72 -12.36
N ARG A 162 2.05 -18.88 -13.52
CA ARG A 162 2.23 -18.00 -14.69
C ARG A 162 1.83 -16.56 -14.38
N ILE A 163 0.69 -16.36 -13.70
CA ILE A 163 0.24 -15.03 -13.29
C ILE A 163 1.21 -14.43 -12.27
N MET A 164 1.68 -15.21 -11.28
CA MET A 164 2.68 -14.76 -10.31
C MET A 164 3.98 -14.32 -11.01
N LEU A 165 4.47 -15.09 -11.98
CA LEU A 165 5.65 -14.70 -12.77
C LEU A 165 5.39 -13.43 -13.60
N ALA A 166 4.19 -13.29 -14.17
CA ALA A 166 3.83 -12.15 -14.99
C ALA A 166 3.79 -10.84 -14.19
N CYS A 167 3.24 -10.87 -12.97
CA CYS A 167 3.14 -9.69 -12.13
C CYS A 167 4.31 -9.55 -11.14
N ASN A 168 5.16 -10.57 -11.00
CA ASN A 168 6.20 -10.67 -9.99
C ASN A 168 5.69 -10.32 -8.57
N GLY A 169 4.49 -10.76 -8.21
CA GLY A 169 3.86 -10.44 -6.92
C GLY A 169 3.32 -9.01 -6.77
N HIS A 170 3.44 -8.14 -7.78
CA HIS A 170 2.89 -6.78 -7.74
C HIS A 170 1.38 -6.78 -8.03
N LEU A 171 0.58 -6.53 -6.99
CA LEU A 171 -0.88 -6.53 -7.08
C LEU A 171 -1.45 -5.53 -8.08
N ARG A 172 -0.80 -4.37 -8.26
CA ARG A 172 -1.20 -3.39 -9.28
C ARG A 172 -1.01 -3.90 -10.71
N LEU A 173 0.02 -4.73 -10.96
CA LEU A 173 0.21 -5.37 -12.26
C LEU A 173 -0.80 -6.50 -12.46
N LEU A 174 -1.09 -7.26 -11.41
CA LEU A 174 -2.16 -8.26 -11.44
C LEU A 174 -3.51 -7.63 -11.81
N GLU A 175 -3.88 -6.53 -11.15
CA GLU A 175 -5.12 -5.79 -11.44
C GLU A 175 -5.19 -5.37 -12.91
N LYS A 176 -4.16 -4.69 -13.41
CA LYS A 176 -4.09 -4.26 -14.81
C LYS A 176 -4.19 -5.42 -15.80
N LEU A 177 -3.55 -6.55 -15.50
CA LEU A 177 -3.60 -7.74 -16.33
C LEU A 177 -5.03 -8.29 -16.39
N LEU A 178 -5.70 -8.43 -15.24
CA LEU A 178 -7.06 -8.96 -15.18
C LEU A 178 -8.09 -8.01 -15.83
N GLN A 179 -8.00 -6.70 -15.58
CA GLN A 179 -8.84 -5.69 -16.24
C GLN A 179 -8.67 -5.73 -17.76
N ARG A 180 -7.42 -5.85 -18.24
CA ARG A 180 -7.16 -5.98 -19.67
C ARG A 180 -7.73 -7.28 -20.23
N THR A 181 -7.60 -8.38 -19.49
CA THR A 181 -8.13 -9.69 -19.86
C THR A 181 -9.65 -9.65 -19.96
N ALA A 182 -10.34 -9.09 -18.96
CA ALA A 182 -11.78 -8.88 -18.97
C ALA A 182 -12.24 -7.99 -20.14
N THR A 183 -11.49 -6.93 -20.43
CA THR A 183 -11.76 -6.06 -21.60
C THR A 183 -11.69 -6.84 -22.90
N LEU A 184 -10.64 -7.66 -23.09
CA LEU A 184 -10.48 -8.46 -24.30
C LEU A 184 -11.54 -9.56 -24.38
N TRP A 185 -11.87 -10.20 -23.25
CA TRP A 185 -12.92 -11.20 -23.14
C TRP A 185 -14.29 -10.64 -23.58
N ASN A 186 -14.65 -9.47 -23.07
CA ASN A 186 -15.90 -8.80 -23.41
C ASN A 186 -15.94 -8.35 -24.87
N LYS A 187 -14.81 -7.85 -25.42
CA LYS A 187 -14.72 -7.45 -26.84
C LYS A 187 -14.76 -8.63 -27.81
N ALA A 188 -14.21 -9.78 -27.42
CA ALA A 188 -14.28 -10.99 -28.23
C ALA A 188 -15.72 -11.50 -28.39
N GLY A 189 -16.68 -10.96 -27.64
CA GLY A 189 -18.12 -11.09 -27.91
C GLY A 189 -18.56 -12.54 -28.00
N LYS A 190 -18.60 -13.28 -26.90
CA LYS A 190 -19.07 -14.69 -26.83
C LYS A 190 -18.46 -15.66 -27.86
N ASN A 191 -17.41 -15.31 -28.62
CA ASN A 191 -16.53 -16.29 -29.27
C ASN A 191 -15.70 -16.95 -28.16
N ARG A 192 -16.31 -17.97 -27.55
CA ARG A 192 -15.86 -18.67 -26.34
C ARG A 192 -14.67 -19.62 -26.55
N ASP A 193 -14.14 -19.70 -27.77
CA ASP A 193 -13.16 -20.73 -28.12
C ASP A 193 -11.70 -20.29 -27.85
N LEU A 194 -11.47 -19.03 -27.46
CA LEU A 194 -10.13 -18.61 -27.06
C LEU A 194 -9.79 -19.16 -25.66
N PRO A 195 -8.74 -19.99 -25.55
CA PRO A 195 -8.37 -20.59 -24.28
C PRO A 195 -7.85 -19.54 -23.29
N PRO A 196 -8.05 -19.75 -21.98
CA PRO A 196 -7.54 -18.92 -20.87
C PRO A 196 -6.16 -18.30 -21.08
N LEU A 197 -5.19 -19.16 -21.39
CA LEU A 197 -3.79 -18.75 -21.53
C LEU A 197 -3.56 -17.84 -22.75
N ALA A 198 -4.29 -18.03 -23.86
CA ALA A 198 -4.10 -17.22 -25.06
C ALA A 198 -4.55 -15.76 -24.84
N LEU A 199 -5.66 -15.56 -24.13
CA LEU A 199 -6.14 -14.20 -23.86
C LEU A 199 -5.29 -13.50 -22.78
N LEU A 200 -4.81 -14.24 -21.77
CA LEU A 200 -3.82 -13.73 -20.83
C LEU A 200 -2.50 -13.37 -21.53
N ALA A 201 -2.06 -14.17 -22.50
CA ALA A 201 -0.92 -13.87 -23.33
C ALA A 201 -1.12 -12.56 -24.11
N GLN A 202 -2.30 -12.33 -24.69
CA GLN A 202 -2.65 -11.07 -25.35
C GLN A 202 -2.78 -9.88 -24.39
N ALA A 203 -3.14 -10.12 -23.13
CA ALA A 203 -3.24 -9.08 -22.11
C ALA A 203 -1.88 -8.70 -21.52
N PHE A 204 -0.92 -9.62 -21.49
CA PHE A 204 0.39 -9.44 -20.86
C PHE A 204 1.19 -8.21 -21.32
N PRO A 205 1.21 -7.82 -22.61
CA PRO A 205 1.88 -6.59 -23.04
C PRO A 205 1.41 -5.31 -22.33
N ALA A 206 0.20 -5.29 -21.75
CA ALA A 206 -0.30 -4.14 -20.99
C ALA A 206 0.45 -3.91 -19.66
N ILE A 207 1.13 -4.94 -19.15
CA ILE A 207 1.87 -4.88 -17.88
C ILE A 207 3.38 -5.09 -18.06
N ASN A 208 3.82 -5.52 -19.24
CA ASN A 208 5.21 -5.80 -19.56
C ASN A 208 5.76 -4.79 -20.57
N SER A 209 6.40 -3.73 -20.07
CA SER A 209 7.04 -2.70 -20.89
C SER A 209 8.50 -3.01 -21.25
N SER A 210 9.10 -4.05 -20.65
CA SER A 210 10.53 -4.37 -20.76
C SER A 210 10.85 -5.50 -21.74
N GLY A 211 9.87 -6.04 -22.46
CA GLY A 211 10.07 -7.14 -23.40
C GLY A 211 10.38 -8.47 -22.72
N ALA A 212 10.01 -8.65 -21.45
CA ALA A 212 10.17 -9.91 -20.74
C ALA A 212 9.41 -11.04 -21.45
N THR A 213 9.92 -12.28 -21.35
CA THR A 213 9.27 -13.48 -21.91
C THR A 213 7.86 -13.63 -21.35
N ASN A 214 6.88 -13.91 -22.22
CA ASN A 214 5.49 -14.08 -21.85
C ASN A 214 5.27 -15.38 -21.06
N PRO A 215 4.92 -15.32 -19.76
CA PRO A 215 4.74 -16.52 -18.95
C PRO A 215 3.56 -17.38 -19.41
N PHE A 216 2.62 -16.83 -20.17
CA PHE A 216 1.45 -17.57 -20.65
C PHE A 216 1.71 -18.40 -21.91
N GLU A 217 2.85 -18.17 -22.56
CA GLU A 217 3.29 -18.90 -23.77
C GLU A 217 4.36 -19.96 -23.47
N LEU A 218 4.91 -19.98 -22.25
CA LEU A 218 5.95 -20.93 -21.85
C LEU A 218 5.48 -22.38 -21.94
N ALA A 219 6.36 -23.27 -22.40
CA ALA A 219 6.14 -24.71 -22.26
C ALA A 219 6.14 -25.11 -20.76
N PRO A 220 5.50 -26.24 -20.38
CA PRO A 220 5.46 -26.68 -18.99
C PRO A 220 6.84 -26.83 -18.33
N GLU A 221 7.83 -27.35 -19.05
CA GLU A 221 9.20 -27.52 -18.55
C GLU A 221 9.89 -26.17 -18.29
N GLU A 222 9.69 -25.19 -19.18
CA GLU A 222 10.21 -23.84 -19.02
C GLU A 222 9.57 -23.12 -17.83
N LEU A 223 8.25 -23.31 -17.64
CA LEU A 223 7.54 -22.80 -16.47
C LEU A 223 8.14 -23.36 -15.18
N GLN A 224 8.35 -24.67 -15.10
CA GLN A 224 8.95 -25.32 -13.93
C GLN A 224 10.35 -24.76 -13.65
N ASN A 225 11.18 -24.59 -14.68
CA ASN A 225 12.53 -24.02 -14.55
C ASN A 225 12.50 -22.56 -14.04
N ARG A 226 11.54 -21.75 -14.52
CA ARG A 226 11.35 -20.36 -14.05
C ARG A 226 10.90 -20.30 -12.60
N VAL A 227 9.93 -21.15 -12.21
CA VAL A 227 9.46 -21.27 -10.82
C VAL A 227 10.61 -21.73 -9.92
N ALA A 228 11.37 -22.76 -10.30
CA ALA A 228 12.52 -23.23 -9.55
C ALA A 228 13.60 -22.15 -9.37
N SER A 229 13.84 -21.35 -10.41
CA SER A 229 14.77 -20.21 -10.34
C SER A 229 14.26 -19.13 -9.39
N ALA A 230 12.98 -18.78 -9.45
CA ALA A 230 12.36 -17.80 -8.54
C ALA A 230 12.39 -18.28 -7.08
N LEU A 231 12.14 -19.56 -6.83
CA LEU A 231 12.28 -20.19 -5.51
C LEU A 231 13.71 -20.07 -4.97
N ARG A 232 14.73 -20.33 -5.81
CA ARG A 232 16.15 -20.20 -5.42
C ARG A 232 16.53 -18.76 -5.10
N GLN A 233 16.11 -17.79 -5.92
CA GLN A 233 16.39 -16.37 -5.71
C GLN A 233 15.76 -15.87 -4.40
N SER A 234 14.51 -16.24 -4.14
CA SER A 234 13.80 -15.82 -2.94
C SER A 234 14.39 -16.42 -1.66
N ASN A 235 14.90 -17.66 -1.72
CA ASN A 235 15.62 -18.28 -0.60
C ASN A 235 16.98 -17.62 -0.31
N ASN A 236 17.67 -17.13 -1.34
CA ASN A 236 18.91 -16.39 -1.15
C ASN A 236 18.65 -15.01 -0.54
N GLN A 237 17.60 -14.31 -1.00
CA GLN A 237 17.19 -13.05 -0.39
C GLN A 237 16.82 -13.24 1.08
N HIS A 238 16.07 -14.29 1.46
CA HIS A 238 15.73 -14.50 2.87
C HIS A 238 16.92 -14.70 3.83
N LYS A 239 18.08 -15.15 3.34
CA LYS A 239 19.30 -15.32 4.15
C LYS A 239 19.99 -14.00 4.49
N ASP A 240 19.78 -12.96 3.69
CA ASP A 240 20.41 -11.64 3.92
C ASP A 240 19.67 -10.81 4.98
N TRP A 241 18.50 -11.27 5.43
CA TRP A 241 17.62 -10.57 6.40
C TRP A 241 17.52 -11.28 7.76
N SER A 242 18.16 -12.45 7.89
CA SER A 242 18.24 -13.26 9.11
C SER A 242 19.60 -13.14 9.77
#